data_AF-A0A7V2EDT2-F1
#
_entry.id   AF-A0A7V2EDT2-F1
#
_cell.length_a   1.000
_cell.length_b   1.000
_cell.length_c   1.000
_cell.angle_alpha   90.00
_cell.angle_beta   90.00
_cell.angle_gamma   90.00
#
_symmetry.space_group_name_H-M   'P 1'
#
loop_
_entity.id
_entity.type
_entity.pdbx_description
1 polymer ?
#
loop_
_entity_poly.entity_id
_entity_poly.type
_entity_poly.pdbx_seq_one_letter_code
_entity_poly.pdbx_strand_id
1 'polypeptide(L)' 'MKIAIISDVHSNFVALKEFINDIKNQDISQIYCLGDIVGVYPQFKEVV' A
#
# COMPACT_ATOMS: atom_id res chain seq x y z
N MET A 1 -11.68 1.81 -16.63
CA MET A 1 -10.92 0.89 -15.75
C MET A 1 -9.81 1.69 -15.10
N LYS A 2 -9.79 1.80 -13.76
CA LYS A 2 -8.76 2.53 -13.02
C LYS A 2 -7.94 1.55 -12.19
N ILE A 3 -6.63 1.74 -12.19
CA ILE A 3 -5.69 0.88 -11.49
C ILE A 3 -4.89 1.75 -10.53
N ALA A 4 -4.76 1.32 -9.28
CA ALA A 4 -3.84 1.91 -8.33
C ALA A 4 -2.57 1.07 -8.26
N ILE A 5 -1.42 1.74 -8.24
CA ILE A 5 -0.11 1.10 -8.15
C ILE A 5 0.59 1.70 -6.94
N ILE A 6 1.11 0.83 -6.07
CA ILE A 6 2.00 1.21 -4.97
C ILE A 6 3.34 0.52 -5.21
N SER A 7 4.44 1.27 -5.10
CA SER A 7 5.79 0.69 -5.20
C SER A 7 6.18 0.07 -3.86
N ASP A 8 6.94 0.81 -3.06
CA ASP A 8 7.60 0.33 -1.87
C ASP A 8 6.74 0.67 -0.65
N VAL A 9 6.64 -0.26 0.29
CA VAL A 9 5.92 -0.04 1.56
C VAL A 9 6.91 0.05 2.71
N HIS A 10 7.98 -0.75 2.67
CA HIS A 10 9.00 -0.85 3.71
C HIS A 10 8.41 -0.94 5.12
N SER A 11 7.44 -1.82 5.38
CA SER A 11 6.84 -1.97 6.71
C SER A 11 6.29 -0.66 7.32
N ASN A 12 5.90 0.31 6.48
CA ASN A 12 5.27 1.56 6.88
C ASN A 12 3.74 1.42 6.80
N PHE A 13 3.15 0.81 7.82
CA PHE A 13 1.71 0.57 7.87
C PHE A 13 0.89 1.86 7.87
N VAL A 14 1.40 2.95 8.46
CA VAL A 14 0.72 4.24 8.46
C VAL A 14 0.55 4.76 7.03
N ALA A 15 1.63 4.76 6.24
CA ALA A 15 1.57 5.18 4.84
C ALA A 15 0.67 4.27 3.99
N LEU A 16 0.75 2.95 4.19
CA LEU A 16 -0.12 2.00 3.49
C LEU A 16 -1.61 2.27 3.78
N LYS A 17 -1.96 2.54 5.03
CA LYS A 17 -3.33 2.86 5.43
C LYS A 17 -3.84 4.15 4.80
N GLU A 18 -3.00 5.19 4.75
CA GLU A 18 -3.36 6.45 4.10
C GLU A 18 -3.53 6.28 2.59
N PHE A 19 -2.68 5.50 1.92
CA PHE A 19 -2.85 5.14 0.51
C PHE A 19 -4.21 4.46 0.27
N ILE A 20 -4.57 3.46 1.08
CA ILE A 20 -5.86 2.76 0.95
C ILE A 20 -7.04 3.72 1.17
N ASN A 21 -6.93 4.63 2.15
CA ASN A 21 -7.96 5.64 2.40
C ASN A 21 -8.15 6.59 1.21
N ASP A 22 -7.04 7.05 0.60
CA ASP A 22 -7.07 7.98 -0.52
C ASP A 22 -7.77 7.37 -1.74
N ILE A 23 -7.48 6.11 -2.04
CA ILE A 23 -8.03 5.44 -3.22
C ILE A 23 -9.44 4.86 -3.03
N LYS A 24 -9.95 4.83 -1.79
CA LYS A 24 -11.21 4.14 -1.43
C LYS A 24 -12.43 4.60 -2.24
N ASN A 25 -12.51 5.88 -2.58
CA ASN A 25 -13.65 6.46 -3.30
C ASN A 25 -13.34 6.79 -4.77
N GLN A 26 -12.26 6.23 -5.33
CA GLN A 26 -11.80 6.59 -6.68
C GLN A 26 -12.24 5.61 -7.78
N ASP A 27 -13.11 4.63 -7.47
CA ASP A 27 -13.52 3.55 -8.39
C ASP A 27 -12.35 2.75 -8.95
N ILE A 28 -11.38 2.40 -8.08
CA ILE A 28 -10.24 1.56 -8.45
C ILE A 28 -10.70 0.11 -8.67
N SER A 29 -10.45 -0.41 -9.87
CA SER A 29 -10.79 -1.78 -10.24
C SER A 29 -9.74 -2.81 -9.84
N GLN A 30 -8.47 -2.40 -9.75
CA GLN A 30 -7.34 -3.27 -9.40
C GLN A 30 -6.26 -2.48 -8.65
N ILE A 31 -5.62 -3.13 -7.69
CA ILE A 31 -4.49 -2.58 -6.94
C ILE A 31 -3.31 -3.52 -7.14
N TYR A 32 -2.16 -2.98 -7.55
CA TYR A 32 -0.91 -3.72 -7.68
C TYR A 32 0.16 -3.15 -6.75
N CYS A 33 0.83 -4.01 -6.01
CA CYS A 33 2.05 -3.69 -5.28
C CYS A 33 3.26 -4.19 -6.06
N LEU A 34 4.25 -3.33 -6.29
CA LEU A 34 5.42 -3.66 -7.11
C LEU A 34 6.56 -4.34 -6.34
N GLY A 35 6.54 -4.34 -4.99
CA GLY A 35 7.55 -5.01 -4.18
C GLY A 35 7.90 -4.25 -2.91
N ASP A 36 9.05 -4.59 -2.33
CA ASP A 36 9.63 -3.92 -1.14
C ASP A 36 8.63 -3.65 -0.02
N ILE A 37 7.87 -4.72 0.27
CA ILE A 37 6.80 -4.72 1.26
C ILE A 37 7.39 -4.66 2.68
N VAL A 38 8.46 -5.40 2.93
CA VAL A 38 9.14 -5.47 4.22
C VAL A 38 10.42 -4.65 4.20
N GLY A 39 10.70 -3.93 5.28
CA GLY A 39 11.91 -3.13 5.43
C GLY A 39 12.33 -3.01 6.89
N VAL A 40 13.26 -2.10 7.19
CA VAL A 40 13.82 -1.91 8.55
C VAL A 40 12.83 -1.19 9.50
N TYR A 41 11.63 -0.87 9.04
CA TYR A 41 10.60 -0.18 9.85
C TYR A 41 9.82 -1.16 10.73
N PRO A 42 9.22 -0.68 11.84
CA PRO A 42 8.73 -1.56 12.91
C PRO A 42 7.44 -2.31 12.60
N GLN A 43 6.66 -1.93 11.59
CA GLN A 43 5.28 -2.40 11.40
C GLN A 43 5.17 -3.53 10.37
N PHE A 44 6.15 -4.44 10.35
CA PHE A 44 6.21 -5.51 9.35
C PHE A 44 5.04 -6.49 9.47
N LYS A 45 4.50 -6.70 10.68
CA LYS A 45 3.38 -7.62 10.92
C LYS A 45 2.05 -7.06 10.42
N GLU A 46 1.91 -5.75 10.42
CA GLU A 46 0.70 -5.06 9.99
C GLU A 46 0.64 -4.89 8.47
N VAL A 47 1.79 -5.04 7.79
CA VAL A 47 1.92 -4.90 6.34
C VAL A 47 1.84 -6.24 5.60
N VAL A 48 2.25 -7.37 6.21
CA VAL A 48 2.29 -8.71 5.59
C VAL A 48 1.07 -9.56 5.96
#